data_AF-A0A3N5RNY2-F1
#
_entry.id   AF-A0A3N5RNY2-F1
#
_cell.length_a   1.000
_cell.length_b   1.000
_cell.length_c   1.000
_cell.angle_alpha   90.00
_cell.angle_beta   90.00
_cell.angle_gamma   90.00
#
_symmetry.space_group_name_H-M   'P 1'
#
loop_
_entity.id
_entity.type
_entity.pdbx_description
1 polymer ?
#
loop_
_entity_poly.entity_id
_entity_poly.type
_entity_poly.pdbx_seq_one_letter_code
_entity_poly.pdbx_strand_id
1 'polypeptide(L)'
;MGKETKWQIIFEGNLFEGQKKSPVKKRIAELFKMDPPTVDNLFKGGPVIFKSDLLYPQALKYQAAFQKTGAKCRIVSTENPAQAANQSGHYSAPFAEKTKAEKAAASPLNSRIAEAFQVEMNHFPLPWTYKTSLVFVNLGLLLLLLLYLFLVVLFGYAGYSLAIANLKTAFTSWTGKIIGSIIFLITLLIVTAILFFIVKPLLPHRFKKNQTLELNPFKEQTLFSYIQHLCEIMRAPMPRRIEIDCRAGLSARFSAGLAGYLSGDLNLILGLPLPAGLSLNQWTALISHELRHFSEGTNMRLTYMARRINHLFKEGSSSGDSIDAIFVQWSQREELYLQMPAQIGLFLALLSRKLMGLWLQGCRLISGYLLQQLEYDADRHEIQLTGSARFADTLLRLNGLKRVTQQTLQNLPQDWKERHLVDDLMSLVISNLEHLPPATAEQLKRNLSKEETTLFQTQPSDKTRMALVAADPQAGLLNLEMPAKEMFADFSSLSRQLTLHYYRSQMNLPVVEKNLLPVTAVIKHQTHLETSQNSFKKYLAGLFINVRPLPLQARPDLRNQPVKERIGALLKRAAQIKKLLIKDKKSLKEFQDLDEKVLALIQADALLQ
;
A
#
# COMPACT_ATOMS: atom_id res chain seq x y z
N MET A 1 -19.97 -22.95 15.77
CA MET A 1 -19.87 -23.52 14.41
C MET A 1 -20.56 -22.55 13.45
N GLY A 2 -19.80 -21.79 12.66
CA GLY A 2 -20.38 -20.86 11.68
C GLY A 2 -20.83 -21.62 10.43
N LYS A 3 -22.03 -21.32 9.90
CA LYS A 3 -22.52 -21.88 8.63
C LYS A 3 -21.62 -21.41 7.49
N GLU A 4 -21.15 -22.34 6.66
CA GLU A 4 -20.42 -22.01 5.43
C GLU A 4 -21.37 -21.39 4.40
N THR A 5 -21.04 -20.18 3.91
CA THR A 5 -21.83 -19.48 2.89
C THR A 5 -21.83 -20.25 1.58
N LYS A 6 -23.03 -20.61 1.10
CA LYS A 6 -23.22 -21.38 -0.14
C LYS A 6 -23.46 -20.46 -1.34
N TRP A 7 -22.94 -20.85 -2.49
CA TRP A 7 -22.96 -20.10 -3.74
C TRP A 7 -23.71 -20.85 -4.84
N GLN A 8 -24.27 -20.11 -5.79
CA GLN A 8 -24.95 -20.66 -6.96
C GLN A 8 -24.48 -19.96 -8.24
N ILE A 9 -24.63 -20.64 -9.37
CA ILE A 9 -24.25 -20.13 -10.69
C ILE A 9 -25.51 -19.88 -11.48
N ILE A 10 -25.63 -18.65 -11.96
CA ILE A 10 -26.75 -18.20 -12.79
C ILE A 10 -26.24 -17.95 -14.19
N PHE A 11 -26.90 -18.55 -15.17
CA PHE A 11 -26.66 -18.34 -16.59
C PHE A 11 -27.83 -17.58 -17.20
N GLU A 12 -27.55 -16.46 -17.87
CA GLU A 12 -28.54 -15.52 -18.40
C GLU A 12 -28.53 -15.49 -19.95
N GLY A 13 -27.91 -16.49 -20.60
CA GLY A 13 -27.79 -16.53 -22.07
C GLY A 13 -26.73 -15.59 -22.66
N ASN A 14 -25.96 -14.89 -21.82
CA ASN A 14 -24.94 -13.93 -22.22
C ASN A 14 -23.69 -14.61 -22.81
N LEU A 15 -23.12 -14.02 -23.85
CA LEU A 15 -21.94 -14.53 -24.57
C LEU A 15 -20.77 -13.53 -24.52
N PHE A 16 -19.54 -14.01 -24.76
CA PHE A 16 -18.40 -13.14 -25.04
C PHE A 16 -18.51 -12.53 -26.45
N GLU A 17 -17.98 -11.31 -26.62
CA GLU A 17 -18.02 -10.58 -27.89
C GLU A 17 -17.41 -11.41 -29.03
N GLY A 18 -18.04 -11.38 -30.20
CA GLY A 18 -17.65 -12.17 -31.38
C GLY A 18 -18.11 -13.63 -31.37
N GLN A 19 -18.69 -14.15 -30.29
CA GLN A 19 -19.19 -15.53 -30.25
C GLN A 19 -20.63 -15.65 -30.80
N LYS A 20 -20.84 -16.58 -31.73
CA LYS A 20 -22.19 -16.90 -32.26
C LYS A 20 -22.90 -17.91 -31.35
N LYS A 21 -24.23 -17.76 -31.18
CA LYS A 21 -25.04 -18.63 -30.29
C LYS A 21 -24.94 -20.13 -30.65
N SER A 22 -25.00 -20.48 -31.93
CA SER A 22 -24.97 -21.88 -32.40
C SER A 22 -23.70 -22.65 -31.98
N PRO A 23 -22.46 -22.16 -32.27
CA PRO A 23 -21.25 -22.85 -31.84
C PRO A 23 -21.05 -22.89 -30.31
N VAL A 24 -21.51 -21.87 -29.57
CA VAL A 24 -21.42 -21.89 -28.10
C VAL A 24 -22.35 -22.94 -27.50
N LYS A 25 -23.57 -23.10 -28.03
CA LYS A 25 -24.49 -24.16 -27.61
C LYS A 25 -23.87 -25.55 -27.76
N LYS A 26 -23.19 -25.82 -28.88
CA LYS A 26 -22.48 -27.10 -29.09
C LYS A 26 -21.38 -27.32 -28.05
N ARG A 27 -20.54 -26.31 -27.78
CA ARG A 27 -19.47 -26.40 -26.78
C ARG A 27 -20.00 -26.58 -25.35
N ILE A 28 -21.13 -25.97 -25.00
CA ILE A 28 -21.80 -26.18 -23.71
C ILE A 28 -22.34 -27.60 -23.59
N ALA A 29 -23.01 -28.10 -24.64
CA ALA A 29 -23.51 -29.47 -24.70
C ALA A 29 -22.38 -30.50 -24.51
N GLU A 30 -21.25 -30.30 -25.20
CA GLU A 30 -20.08 -31.17 -25.10
C GLU A 30 -19.40 -31.10 -23.72
N LEU A 31 -19.16 -29.90 -23.19
CA LEU A 31 -18.41 -29.73 -21.94
C LEU A 31 -19.18 -30.23 -20.72
N PHE A 32 -20.50 -30.02 -20.70
CA PHE A 32 -21.36 -30.43 -19.58
C PHE A 32 -22.14 -31.71 -19.84
N LYS A 33 -21.93 -32.36 -21.01
CA LYS A 33 -22.61 -33.59 -21.43
C LYS A 33 -24.14 -33.47 -21.34
N MET A 34 -24.67 -32.40 -21.92
CA MET A 34 -26.10 -32.08 -21.87
C MET A 34 -26.77 -32.31 -23.23
N ASP A 35 -28.02 -32.75 -23.21
CA ASP A 35 -28.80 -32.95 -24.43
C ASP A 35 -29.09 -31.61 -25.14
N PRO A 36 -29.09 -31.58 -26.49
CA PRO A 36 -29.40 -30.37 -27.27
C PRO A 36 -30.67 -29.60 -26.87
N PRO A 37 -31.83 -30.24 -26.57
CA PRO A 37 -33.03 -29.50 -26.13
C PRO A 37 -32.85 -28.82 -24.77
N THR A 38 -32.08 -29.41 -23.86
CA THR A 38 -31.80 -28.85 -22.53
C THR A 38 -30.89 -27.62 -22.64
N VAL A 39 -29.89 -27.67 -23.52
CA VAL A 39 -29.05 -26.51 -23.82
C VAL A 39 -29.85 -25.42 -24.52
N ASP A 40 -30.78 -25.74 -25.41
CA ASP A 40 -31.64 -24.74 -26.04
C ASP A 40 -32.49 -23.99 -25.02
N ASN A 41 -32.99 -24.67 -23.99
CA ASN A 41 -33.75 -24.04 -22.90
C ASN A 41 -32.91 -23.05 -22.08
N LEU A 42 -31.61 -23.29 -21.91
CA LEU A 42 -30.69 -22.34 -21.24
C LEU A 42 -30.57 -20.99 -21.97
N PHE A 43 -30.95 -20.92 -23.25
CA PHE A 43 -30.87 -19.69 -24.07
C PHE A 43 -32.23 -19.11 -24.44
N LYS A 44 -33.35 -19.72 -24.03
CA LYS A 44 -34.73 -19.33 -24.41
C LYS A 44 -35.47 -18.52 -23.34
N GLY A 45 -34.94 -18.40 -22.11
CA GLY A 45 -35.60 -17.71 -20.99
C GLY A 45 -34.64 -16.87 -20.14
N GLY A 46 -35.20 -16.21 -19.10
CA GLY A 46 -34.48 -15.37 -18.14
C GLY A 46 -33.42 -16.13 -17.29
N PRO A 47 -32.90 -15.52 -16.21
CA PRO A 47 -31.80 -16.10 -15.42
C PRO A 47 -32.09 -17.54 -14.97
N VAL A 48 -31.31 -18.52 -15.45
CA VAL A 48 -31.41 -19.93 -15.06
C VAL A 48 -30.33 -20.28 -14.06
N ILE A 49 -30.72 -20.87 -12.93
CA ILE A 49 -29.75 -21.42 -11.95
C ILE A 49 -29.19 -22.72 -12.54
N PHE A 50 -27.92 -22.70 -12.91
CA PHE A 50 -27.22 -23.84 -13.48
C PHE A 50 -26.80 -24.86 -12.41
N LYS A 51 -26.35 -24.38 -11.25
CA LYS A 51 -25.94 -25.22 -10.11
C LYS A 51 -25.99 -24.40 -8.81
N SER A 52 -26.57 -24.97 -7.75
CA SER A 52 -26.65 -24.38 -6.40
C SER A 52 -25.79 -25.15 -5.39
N ASP A 53 -25.76 -24.64 -4.15
CA ASP A 53 -25.10 -25.28 -2.99
C ASP A 53 -23.59 -25.51 -3.13
N LEU A 54 -22.90 -24.63 -3.87
CA LEU A 54 -21.47 -24.73 -4.11
C LEU A 54 -20.65 -23.96 -3.07
N LEU A 55 -19.49 -24.50 -2.70
CA LEU A 55 -18.44 -23.70 -2.07
C LEU A 55 -17.81 -22.76 -3.11
N TYR A 56 -17.35 -21.58 -2.71
CA TYR A 56 -16.81 -20.57 -3.63
C TYR A 56 -15.71 -21.09 -4.60
N PRO A 57 -14.74 -21.93 -4.16
CA PRO A 57 -13.75 -22.50 -5.08
C PRO A 57 -14.36 -23.44 -6.14
N GLN A 58 -15.46 -24.12 -5.82
CA GLN A 58 -16.18 -24.94 -6.79
C GLN A 58 -16.95 -24.06 -7.77
N ALA A 59 -17.58 -22.98 -7.29
CA ALA A 59 -18.28 -22.02 -8.14
C ALA A 59 -17.34 -21.39 -9.20
N LEU A 60 -16.10 -21.05 -8.81
CA LEU A 60 -15.07 -20.55 -9.73
C LEU A 60 -14.71 -21.55 -10.84
N LYS A 61 -14.67 -22.86 -10.53
CA LYS A 61 -14.38 -23.90 -11.54
C LYS A 61 -15.46 -23.96 -12.62
N TYR A 62 -16.72 -23.90 -12.21
CA TYR A 62 -17.84 -23.87 -13.15
C TYR A 62 -17.90 -22.55 -13.93
N GLN A 63 -17.58 -21.41 -13.31
CA GLN A 63 -17.47 -20.14 -14.04
C GLN A 63 -16.39 -20.21 -15.12
N ALA A 64 -15.21 -20.72 -14.80
CA ALA A 64 -14.13 -20.94 -15.76
C ALA A 64 -14.54 -21.93 -16.88
N ALA A 65 -15.32 -22.97 -16.55
CA ALA A 65 -15.86 -23.91 -17.54
C ALA A 65 -16.82 -23.21 -18.52
N PHE A 66 -17.74 -22.39 -18.03
CA PHE A 66 -18.61 -21.57 -18.89
C PHE A 66 -17.81 -20.63 -19.79
N GLN A 67 -16.81 -19.96 -19.25
CA GLN A 67 -15.97 -19.04 -20.01
C GLN A 67 -15.23 -19.74 -21.16
N LYS A 68 -14.74 -20.96 -20.95
CA LYS A 68 -14.10 -21.77 -22.01
C LYS A 68 -15.02 -22.07 -23.20
N THR A 69 -16.34 -22.13 -22.98
CA THR A 69 -17.30 -22.36 -24.06
C THR A 69 -17.62 -21.09 -24.87
N GLY A 70 -17.26 -19.91 -24.36
CA GLY A 70 -17.64 -18.61 -24.92
C GLY A 70 -18.89 -18.01 -24.27
N ALA A 71 -19.39 -18.59 -23.18
CA ALA A 71 -20.57 -18.12 -22.44
C ALA A 71 -20.20 -17.42 -21.12
N LYS A 72 -21.00 -16.43 -20.72
CA LYS A 72 -20.85 -15.67 -19.46
C LYS A 72 -21.88 -16.18 -18.45
N CYS A 73 -21.42 -16.48 -17.23
CA CYS A 73 -22.28 -16.79 -16.09
C CYS A 73 -21.86 -15.98 -14.85
N ARG A 74 -22.80 -15.80 -13.92
CA ARG A 74 -22.62 -15.05 -12.68
C ARG A 74 -22.67 -15.98 -11.48
N ILE A 75 -21.77 -15.77 -10.53
CA ILE A 75 -21.80 -16.45 -9.22
C ILE A 75 -22.58 -15.54 -8.26
N VAL A 76 -23.58 -16.09 -7.56
CA VAL A 76 -24.41 -15.36 -6.60
C VAL A 76 -24.39 -16.11 -5.27
N SER A 77 -24.29 -15.38 -4.15
CA SER A 77 -24.46 -15.98 -2.82
C SER A 77 -25.93 -16.30 -2.58
N THR A 78 -26.19 -17.49 -2.06
CA THR A 78 -27.56 -17.95 -1.75
C THR A 78 -28.17 -17.16 -0.59
N GLU A 79 -27.34 -16.52 0.24
CA GLU A 79 -27.77 -15.81 1.45
C GLU A 79 -28.04 -14.32 1.23
N ASN A 80 -27.64 -13.73 0.08
CA ASN A 80 -27.94 -12.32 -0.21
C ASN A 80 -27.83 -11.98 -1.72
N PRO A 81 -28.90 -12.14 -2.52
CA PRO A 81 -28.86 -11.93 -3.97
C PRO A 81 -28.60 -10.48 -4.41
N ALA A 82 -28.75 -9.49 -3.53
CA ALA A 82 -28.58 -8.07 -3.86
C ALA A 82 -27.12 -7.57 -3.84
N GLN A 83 -26.18 -8.26 -3.18
CA GLN A 83 -24.79 -7.79 -3.05
C GLN A 83 -23.87 -8.21 -4.22
N ALA A 84 -24.32 -9.13 -5.08
CA ALA A 84 -23.51 -9.63 -6.21
C ALA A 84 -23.55 -8.74 -7.47
N ALA A 85 -24.40 -7.70 -7.52
CA ALA A 85 -24.44 -6.76 -8.64
C ALA A 85 -23.17 -5.89 -8.75
N ASN A 86 -22.41 -5.73 -7.65
CA ASN A 86 -21.23 -4.86 -7.59
C ASN A 86 -19.88 -5.59 -7.72
N GLN A 87 -19.85 -6.91 -7.99
CA GLN A 87 -18.60 -7.67 -8.11
C GLN A 87 -18.35 -8.30 -9.49
N SER A 88 -19.22 -8.04 -10.46
CA SER A 88 -19.04 -8.44 -11.87
C SER A 88 -18.92 -7.23 -12.79
N GLY A 89 -17.95 -6.36 -12.52
CA GLY A 89 -17.53 -5.30 -13.45
C GLY A 89 -16.22 -5.69 -14.13
N HIS A 90 -16.27 -6.53 -15.16
CA HIS A 90 -15.29 -6.41 -16.24
C HIS A 90 -15.86 -5.37 -17.20
N TYR A 91 -15.65 -4.08 -16.91
CA TYR A 91 -15.85 -3.06 -17.94
C TYR A 91 -14.80 -3.30 -19.01
N SER A 92 -15.20 -4.04 -20.03
CA SER A 92 -14.49 -4.16 -21.29
C SER A 92 -15.12 -3.11 -22.20
N ALA A 93 -14.67 -1.87 -22.06
CA ALA A 93 -14.88 -0.85 -23.06
C ALA A 93 -13.52 -0.22 -23.34
N PRO A 94 -13.00 -0.27 -24.57
CA PRO A 94 -11.93 0.63 -24.97
C PRO A 94 -12.52 2.04 -24.90
N PHE A 95 -11.95 2.92 -24.08
CA PHE A 95 -12.19 4.35 -24.20
C PHE A 95 -11.43 4.85 -25.45
N ALA A 96 -11.92 4.43 -26.61
CA ALA A 96 -11.38 4.75 -27.92
C ALA A 96 -12.47 4.55 -28.98
N GLU A 97 -13.64 5.16 -28.79
CA GLU A 97 -14.47 5.48 -29.94
C GLU A 97 -15.09 6.88 -29.75
N LYS A 98 -14.77 7.76 -30.70
CA LYS A 98 -15.12 9.17 -30.71
C LYS A 98 -16.65 9.33 -30.71
N THR A 99 -17.25 9.78 -29.61
CA THR A 99 -18.59 10.37 -29.65
C THR A 99 -18.51 11.89 -29.52
N LYS A 100 -18.61 12.52 -30.68
CA LYS A 100 -18.76 13.97 -30.92
C LYS A 100 -20.07 14.56 -30.32
N ALA A 101 -20.71 13.88 -29.37
CA ALA A 101 -22.03 14.18 -28.84
C ALA A 101 -22.05 14.51 -27.33
N GLU A 102 -20.93 14.41 -26.62
CA GLU A 102 -20.87 14.62 -25.16
C GLU A 102 -20.33 16.01 -24.77
N LYS A 103 -20.47 17.01 -25.65
CA LYS A 103 -20.18 18.42 -25.35
C LYS A 103 -21.33 19.15 -24.64
N ALA A 104 -22.43 18.47 -24.30
CA ALA A 104 -23.68 19.14 -23.87
C ALA A 104 -24.05 18.98 -22.39
N ALA A 105 -23.24 18.33 -21.54
CA ALA A 105 -23.49 18.28 -20.10
C ALA A 105 -22.20 18.26 -19.26
N ALA A 106 -21.19 19.04 -19.66
CA ALA A 106 -20.01 19.22 -18.83
C ALA A 106 -20.41 19.99 -17.57
N SER A 107 -20.25 19.37 -16.39
CA SER A 107 -20.26 20.10 -15.12
C SER A 107 -19.34 21.34 -15.24
N PRO A 108 -19.68 22.49 -14.61
CA PRO A 108 -18.83 23.70 -14.63
C PRO A 108 -17.38 23.44 -14.21
N LEU A 109 -17.15 22.37 -13.45
CA LEU A 109 -15.82 21.92 -13.07
C LEU A 109 -15.06 21.29 -14.25
N ASN A 110 -15.73 20.48 -15.07
CA ASN A 110 -15.11 19.83 -16.24
C ASN A 110 -14.69 20.85 -17.30
N SER A 111 -15.47 21.93 -17.49
CA SER A 111 -15.08 23.01 -18.40
C SER A 111 -13.88 23.79 -17.87
N ARG A 112 -13.86 24.14 -16.58
CA ARG A 112 -12.69 24.79 -15.93
C ARG A 112 -11.42 23.94 -16.00
N ILE A 113 -11.57 22.62 -15.84
CA ILE A 113 -10.48 21.66 -16.00
C ILE A 113 -9.98 21.69 -17.45
N ALA A 114 -10.88 21.53 -18.43
CA ALA A 114 -10.52 21.54 -19.84
C ALA A 114 -9.85 22.86 -20.27
N GLU A 115 -10.30 24.01 -19.75
CA GLU A 115 -9.68 25.33 -19.95
C GLU A 115 -8.28 25.41 -19.35
N ALA A 116 -8.08 24.91 -18.13
CA ALA A 116 -6.76 24.88 -17.48
C ALA A 116 -5.74 24.03 -18.26
N PHE A 117 -6.22 23.04 -19.02
CA PHE A 117 -5.41 22.08 -19.77
C PHE A 117 -5.17 22.46 -21.24
N GLN A 118 -5.47 23.69 -21.68
CA GLN A 118 -5.28 24.13 -23.07
C GLN A 118 -3.82 24.44 -23.45
N VAL A 119 -2.87 24.31 -22.53
CA VAL A 119 -1.47 24.67 -22.77
C VAL A 119 -0.65 23.42 -23.12
N GLU A 120 0.10 23.49 -24.22
CA GLU A 120 1.02 22.41 -24.61
C GLU A 120 2.22 22.34 -23.66
N MET A 121 2.57 21.11 -23.28
CA MET A 121 3.75 20.82 -22.47
C MET A 121 4.98 20.61 -23.33
N ASN A 122 6.13 21.07 -22.81
CA ASN A 122 7.42 20.78 -23.41
C ASN A 122 7.83 19.34 -23.07
N HIS A 123 7.77 18.47 -24.07
CA HIS A 123 8.24 17.10 -23.93
C HIS A 123 9.73 17.02 -24.17
N PHE A 124 10.48 16.51 -23.19
CA PHE A 124 11.90 16.20 -23.35
C PHE A 124 12.06 14.70 -23.65
N PRO A 125 12.20 14.29 -24.92
CA PRO A 125 12.44 12.89 -25.22
C PRO A 125 13.77 12.46 -24.61
N LEU A 126 13.81 11.28 -24.00
CA LEU A 126 15.06 10.73 -23.49
C LEU A 126 16.07 10.58 -24.64
N PRO A 127 17.32 11.07 -24.49
CA PRO A 127 18.32 10.99 -25.54
C PRO A 127 18.64 9.53 -25.88
N TRP A 128 19.07 9.25 -27.11
CA TRP A 128 19.28 7.87 -27.55
C TRP A 128 20.32 7.12 -26.70
N THR A 129 21.39 7.80 -26.28
CA THR A 129 22.40 7.27 -25.35
C THR A 129 21.78 6.79 -24.03
N TYR A 130 20.76 7.50 -23.54
CA TYR A 130 20.02 7.13 -22.35
C TYR A 130 19.22 5.85 -22.58
N LYS A 131 18.53 5.75 -23.72
CA LYS A 131 17.75 4.55 -24.10
C LYS A 131 18.64 3.31 -24.22
N THR A 132 19.83 3.45 -24.82
CA THR A 132 20.79 2.34 -24.93
C THR A 132 21.34 1.95 -23.56
N SER A 133 21.68 2.92 -22.70
CA SER A 133 22.12 2.64 -21.32
C SER A 133 21.07 1.87 -20.54
N LEU A 134 19.79 2.18 -20.74
CA LEU A 134 18.68 1.52 -20.08
C LEU A 134 18.52 0.05 -20.51
N VAL A 135 18.86 -0.28 -21.76
CA VAL A 135 18.98 -1.67 -22.22
C VAL A 135 20.14 -2.38 -21.54
N PHE A 136 21.34 -1.78 -21.53
CA PHE A 136 22.52 -2.39 -20.89
C PHE A 136 22.35 -2.60 -19.39
N VAL A 137 21.74 -1.64 -18.68
CA VAL A 137 21.39 -1.78 -17.26
C VAL A 137 20.48 -2.98 -17.05
N ASN A 138 19.44 -3.15 -17.87
CA ASN A 138 18.54 -4.30 -17.77
C ASN A 138 19.25 -5.62 -18.09
N LEU A 139 20.13 -5.65 -19.10
CA LEU A 139 20.97 -6.83 -19.38
C LEU A 139 21.88 -7.17 -18.19
N GLY A 140 22.50 -6.17 -17.56
CA GLY A 140 23.31 -6.36 -16.36
C GLY A 140 22.51 -6.88 -15.16
N LEU A 141 21.30 -6.36 -14.94
CA LEU A 141 20.39 -6.85 -13.90
C LEU A 141 19.91 -8.29 -14.17
N LEU A 142 19.61 -8.63 -15.43
CA LEU A 142 19.26 -9.99 -15.83
C LEU A 142 20.44 -10.95 -15.66
N LEU A 143 21.66 -10.52 -16.03
CA LEU A 143 22.87 -11.29 -15.79
C LEU A 143 23.06 -11.56 -14.29
N LEU A 144 22.88 -10.55 -13.43
CA LEU A 144 22.99 -10.72 -11.99
C LEU A 144 21.95 -11.70 -11.43
N LEU A 145 20.71 -11.67 -11.95
CA LEU A 145 19.68 -12.64 -11.61
C LEU A 145 20.05 -14.06 -12.09
N LEU A 146 20.59 -14.20 -13.30
CA LEU A 146 21.07 -15.49 -13.81
C LEU A 146 22.25 -16.02 -12.99
N LEU A 147 23.17 -15.16 -12.57
CA LEU A 147 24.29 -15.53 -11.68
C LEU A 147 23.78 -15.99 -10.31
N TYR A 148 22.72 -15.37 -9.78
CA TYR A 148 22.07 -15.84 -8.56
C TYR A 148 21.51 -17.25 -8.75
N LEU A 149 20.76 -17.49 -9.83
CA LEU A 149 20.18 -18.80 -10.14
C LEU A 149 21.26 -19.86 -10.41
N PHE A 150 22.35 -19.46 -11.08
CA PHE A 150 23.52 -20.32 -11.28
C PHE A 150 24.13 -20.74 -9.95
N LEU A 151 24.25 -19.82 -8.98
CA LEU A 151 24.71 -20.14 -7.63
C LEU A 151 23.78 -21.17 -6.95
N VAL A 152 22.45 -21.03 -7.09
CA VAL A 152 21.50 -22.03 -6.57
C VAL A 152 21.74 -23.42 -7.20
N VAL A 153 21.88 -23.48 -8.52
CA VAL A 153 22.13 -24.74 -9.25
C VAL A 153 23.48 -25.34 -8.84
N LEU A 154 24.51 -24.51 -8.71
CA LEU A 154 25.85 -24.93 -8.29
C LEU A 154 25.84 -25.54 -6.89
N PHE A 155 25.21 -24.90 -5.91
CA PHE A 155 25.05 -25.45 -4.56
C PHE A 155 24.24 -26.75 -4.57
N GLY A 156 23.20 -26.84 -5.39
CA GLY A 156 22.40 -28.05 -5.53
C GLY A 156 23.20 -29.21 -6.14
N TYR A 157 23.98 -28.94 -7.18
CA TYR A 157 24.87 -29.93 -7.81
C TYR A 157 25.99 -30.38 -6.86
N ALA A 158 26.63 -29.43 -6.16
CA ALA A 158 27.64 -29.75 -5.16
C ALA A 158 27.07 -30.65 -4.05
N GLY A 159 25.89 -30.31 -3.52
CA GLY A 159 25.20 -31.12 -2.53
C GLY A 159 24.80 -32.51 -3.03
N TYR A 160 24.29 -32.61 -4.25
CA TYR A 160 23.98 -33.89 -4.92
C TYR A 160 25.23 -34.76 -5.10
N SER A 161 26.34 -34.17 -5.55
CA SER A 161 27.61 -34.87 -5.75
C SER A 161 28.18 -35.40 -4.43
N LEU A 162 28.09 -34.62 -3.35
CA LEU A 162 28.50 -35.02 -2.01
C LEU A 162 27.62 -36.16 -1.48
N ALA A 163 26.30 -36.09 -1.69
CA ALA A 163 25.39 -37.16 -1.32
C ALA A 163 25.73 -38.47 -2.03
N ILE A 164 25.97 -38.45 -3.36
CA ILE A 164 26.37 -39.66 -4.09
C ILE A 164 27.73 -40.20 -3.63
N ALA A 165 28.70 -39.33 -3.36
CA ALA A 165 30.00 -39.75 -2.85
C ALA A 165 29.86 -40.51 -1.52
N ASN A 166 29.06 -39.99 -0.60
CA ASN A 166 28.72 -40.64 0.67
C ASN A 166 27.99 -41.97 0.47
N LEU A 167 27.11 -42.06 -0.54
CA LEU A 167 26.43 -43.31 -0.87
C LEU A 167 27.41 -44.37 -1.39
N LYS A 168 28.37 -44.01 -2.24
CA LYS A 168 29.37 -44.94 -2.80
C LYS A 168 30.32 -45.48 -1.73
N THR A 169 30.76 -44.65 -0.79
CA THR A 169 31.63 -45.07 0.33
C THR A 169 30.91 -45.96 1.34
N ALA A 170 29.58 -45.82 1.47
CA ALA A 170 28.73 -46.63 2.34
C ALA A 170 28.67 -48.13 1.99
N PHE A 171 28.99 -48.52 0.75
CA PHE A 171 28.83 -49.91 0.28
C PHE A 171 29.97 -50.87 0.67
N THR A 172 30.93 -50.46 1.49
CA THR A 172 32.14 -51.24 1.80
C THR A 172 32.00 -52.27 2.94
N SER A 173 31.02 -52.14 3.85
CA SER A 173 30.77 -53.11 4.94
C SER A 173 29.32 -53.03 5.47
N TRP A 174 28.81 -54.03 6.19
CA TRP A 174 27.40 -54.04 6.68
C TRP A 174 27.12 -52.92 7.71
N THR A 175 28.08 -52.62 8.59
CA THR A 175 28.06 -51.45 9.47
C THR A 175 28.25 -50.13 8.71
N GLY A 176 29.09 -50.14 7.66
CA GLY A 176 29.27 -49.02 6.73
C GLY A 176 27.99 -48.65 5.97
N LYS A 177 27.12 -49.63 5.66
CA LYS A 177 25.83 -49.39 5.01
C LYS A 177 24.88 -48.59 5.89
N ILE A 178 24.79 -48.89 7.18
CA ILE A 178 23.90 -48.17 8.12
C ILE A 178 24.42 -46.75 8.34
N ILE A 179 25.71 -46.61 8.70
CA ILE A 179 26.33 -45.31 8.98
C ILE A 179 26.32 -44.42 7.73
N GLY A 180 26.68 -44.98 6.57
CA GLY A 180 26.67 -44.25 5.32
C GLY A 180 25.28 -43.85 4.85
N SER A 181 24.24 -44.66 5.12
CA SER A 181 22.84 -44.28 4.88
C SER A 181 22.40 -43.10 5.77
N ILE A 182 22.81 -43.08 7.04
CA ILE A 182 22.53 -41.97 7.96
C ILE A 182 23.23 -40.69 7.49
N ILE A 183 24.52 -40.77 7.13
CA ILE A 183 25.29 -39.63 6.62
C ILE A 183 24.68 -39.11 5.31
N PHE A 184 24.25 -40.00 4.42
CA PHE A 184 23.55 -39.64 3.18
C PHE A 184 22.27 -38.85 3.47
N LEU A 185 21.42 -39.35 4.37
CA LEU A 185 20.15 -38.69 4.74
C LEU A 185 20.40 -37.33 5.40
N ILE A 186 21.38 -37.23 6.29
CA ILE A 186 21.77 -35.95 6.93
C ILE A 186 22.28 -34.97 5.87
N THR A 187 23.15 -35.42 4.96
CA THR A 187 23.67 -34.58 3.87
C THR A 187 22.53 -34.07 2.98
N LEU A 188 21.61 -34.95 2.59
CA LEU A 188 20.45 -34.60 1.78
C LEU A 188 19.56 -33.58 2.50
N LEU A 189 19.32 -33.77 3.80
CA LEU A 189 18.54 -32.85 4.63
C LEU A 189 19.19 -31.46 4.69
N ILE A 190 20.50 -31.39 4.95
CA ILE A 190 21.25 -30.13 5.03
C ILE A 190 21.22 -29.39 3.70
N VAL A 191 21.53 -30.09 2.59
CA VAL A 191 21.51 -29.52 1.24
C VAL A 191 20.12 -28.99 0.91
N THR A 192 19.08 -29.77 1.19
CA THR A 192 17.69 -29.36 0.95
C THR A 192 17.30 -28.14 1.78
N ALA A 193 17.70 -28.09 3.05
CA ALA A 193 17.46 -26.93 3.92
C ALA A 193 18.16 -25.67 3.40
N ILE A 194 19.43 -25.76 3.02
CA ILE A 194 20.19 -24.62 2.46
C ILE A 194 19.52 -24.13 1.16
N LEU A 195 19.24 -25.03 0.22
CA LEU A 195 18.56 -24.68 -1.03
C LEU A 195 17.20 -24.04 -0.79
N PHE A 196 16.43 -24.57 0.17
CA PHE A 196 15.15 -23.99 0.55
C PHE A 196 15.31 -22.53 1.00
N PHE A 197 16.23 -22.22 1.91
CA PHE A 197 16.42 -20.85 2.38
C PHE A 197 16.99 -19.90 1.32
N ILE A 198 17.80 -20.39 0.38
CA ILE A 198 18.31 -19.60 -0.75
C ILE A 198 17.18 -19.30 -1.76
N VAL A 199 16.34 -20.28 -2.10
CA VAL A 199 15.28 -20.12 -3.11
C VAL A 199 14.04 -19.41 -2.57
N LYS A 200 13.68 -19.67 -1.31
CA LYS A 200 12.47 -19.15 -0.66
C LYS A 200 12.25 -17.64 -0.84
N PRO A 201 13.24 -16.74 -0.70
CA PRO A 201 13.03 -15.30 -0.88
C PRO A 201 12.77 -14.89 -2.34
N LEU A 202 13.12 -15.72 -3.33
CA LEU A 202 12.76 -15.47 -4.74
C LEU A 202 11.29 -15.80 -5.03
N LEU A 203 10.67 -16.63 -4.18
CA LEU A 203 9.28 -16.99 -4.35
C LEU A 203 8.41 -15.80 -3.95
N PRO A 204 7.35 -15.51 -4.73
CA PRO A 204 6.44 -14.43 -4.41
C PRO A 204 5.86 -14.70 -3.02
N HIS A 205 6.21 -13.83 -2.08
CA HIS A 205 5.59 -13.84 -0.77
C HIS A 205 4.08 -13.76 -0.95
N ARG A 206 3.35 -14.67 -0.30
CA ARG A 206 1.89 -14.56 -0.16
C ARG A 206 1.57 -13.48 0.86
N PHE A 207 2.06 -12.26 0.66
CA PHE A 207 1.43 -11.11 1.30
C PHE A 207 -0.02 -11.09 0.84
N LYS A 208 -0.95 -10.89 1.78
CA LYS A 208 -2.35 -10.60 1.44
C LYS A 208 -2.28 -9.48 0.41
N LYS A 209 -2.60 -9.82 -0.85
CA LYS A 209 -2.58 -8.85 -1.94
C LYS A 209 -3.46 -7.71 -1.47
N ASN A 210 -2.92 -6.49 -1.41
CA ASN A 210 -3.74 -5.36 -0.99
C ASN A 210 -4.96 -5.33 -1.91
N GLN A 211 -6.10 -5.72 -1.37
CA GLN A 211 -7.38 -5.64 -2.00
C GLN A 211 -7.70 -4.17 -2.21
N THR A 212 -7.86 -3.84 -3.48
CA THR A 212 -8.20 -2.53 -3.99
C THR A 212 -9.68 -2.53 -4.38
N LEU A 213 -10.27 -1.34 -4.44
CA LEU A 213 -11.63 -1.17 -4.97
C LEU A 213 -11.55 -0.54 -6.37
N GLU A 214 -12.08 -1.21 -7.38
CA GLU A 214 -12.15 -0.68 -8.75
C GLU A 214 -13.24 0.41 -8.83
N LEU A 215 -12.90 1.57 -9.41
CA LEU A 215 -13.84 2.67 -9.59
C LEU A 215 -14.70 2.45 -10.83
N ASN A 216 -15.98 2.84 -10.74
CA ASN A 216 -16.89 2.80 -11.88
C ASN A 216 -16.74 4.09 -12.72
N PRO A 217 -16.35 4.00 -14.01
CA PRO A 217 -16.21 5.18 -14.87
C PRO A 217 -17.49 6.00 -15.01
N PHE A 218 -18.65 5.34 -15.02
CA PHE A 218 -19.95 6.01 -15.14
C PHE A 218 -20.33 6.82 -13.91
N LYS A 219 -19.83 6.42 -12.73
CA LYS A 219 -20.08 7.12 -11.46
C LYS A 219 -19.08 8.25 -11.25
N GLU A 220 -17.81 8.02 -11.56
CA GLU A 220 -16.70 8.94 -11.30
C GLU A 220 -16.26 9.72 -12.57
N GLN A 221 -17.22 10.28 -13.31
CA GLN A 221 -16.97 10.86 -14.65
C GLN A 221 -15.95 12.01 -14.63
N THR A 222 -16.04 12.90 -13.64
CA THR A 222 -15.11 14.03 -13.46
C THR A 222 -13.67 13.55 -13.31
N LEU A 223 -13.45 12.57 -12.44
CA LEU A 223 -12.14 11.97 -12.19
C LEU A 223 -11.56 11.33 -13.46
N PHE A 224 -12.35 10.50 -14.15
CA PHE A 224 -11.90 9.81 -15.35
C PHE A 224 -11.57 10.80 -16.47
N SER A 225 -12.41 11.82 -16.66
CA SER A 225 -12.16 12.89 -17.63
C SER A 225 -10.88 13.65 -17.27
N TYR A 226 -10.69 14.03 -16.02
CA TYR A 226 -9.50 14.72 -15.54
C TYR A 226 -8.21 13.89 -15.78
N ILE A 227 -8.22 12.60 -15.45
CA ILE A 227 -7.09 11.70 -15.69
C ILE A 227 -6.84 11.52 -17.19
N GLN A 228 -7.88 11.48 -18.01
CA GLN A 228 -7.74 11.42 -19.46
C GLN A 228 -7.01 12.65 -20.00
N HIS A 229 -7.40 13.87 -19.59
CA HIS A 229 -6.71 15.10 -20.00
C HIS A 229 -5.24 15.09 -19.58
N LEU A 230 -4.94 14.62 -18.36
CA LEU A 230 -3.56 14.43 -17.91
C LEU A 230 -2.79 13.43 -18.77
N CYS A 231 -3.39 12.29 -19.11
CA CYS A 231 -2.75 11.30 -19.97
C CYS A 231 -2.46 11.86 -21.38
N GLU A 232 -3.41 12.61 -21.95
CA GLU A 232 -3.25 13.26 -23.26
C GLU A 232 -2.08 14.23 -23.26
N ILE A 233 -2.01 15.09 -22.24
CA ILE A 233 -0.95 16.10 -22.10
C ILE A 233 0.40 15.47 -21.79
N MET A 234 0.43 14.41 -20.97
CA MET A 234 1.66 13.69 -20.64
C MET A 234 2.10 12.72 -21.74
N ARG A 235 1.29 12.55 -22.81
CA ARG A 235 1.42 11.49 -23.82
C ARG A 235 1.54 10.10 -23.19
N ALA A 236 0.83 9.88 -22.09
CA ALA A 236 0.79 8.62 -21.37
C ALA A 236 -0.40 7.77 -21.82
N PRO A 237 -0.27 6.43 -21.81
CA PRO A 237 -1.39 5.54 -22.11
C PRO A 237 -2.47 5.67 -21.03
N MET A 238 -3.73 5.75 -21.44
CA MET A 238 -4.85 5.75 -20.50
C MET A 238 -4.89 4.44 -19.72
N PRO A 239 -5.01 4.46 -18.37
CA PRO A 239 -5.23 3.26 -17.58
C PRO A 239 -6.48 2.50 -18.02
N ARG A 240 -6.37 1.17 -18.12
CA ARG A 240 -7.51 0.28 -18.35
C ARG A 240 -8.48 0.26 -17.17
N ARG A 241 -7.93 0.43 -15.95
CA ARG A 241 -8.69 0.45 -14.69
C ARG A 241 -8.07 1.45 -13.74
N ILE A 242 -8.93 2.10 -12.97
CA ILE A 242 -8.55 2.97 -11.87
C ILE A 242 -9.07 2.32 -10.59
N GLU A 243 -8.14 2.04 -9.68
CA GLU A 243 -8.39 1.36 -8.42
C GLU A 243 -8.05 2.31 -7.26
N ILE A 244 -8.67 2.11 -6.10
CA ILE A 244 -8.36 2.86 -4.88
C ILE A 244 -7.93 1.94 -3.73
N ASP A 245 -7.07 2.46 -2.84
CA ASP A 245 -6.68 1.79 -1.60
C ASP A 245 -6.51 2.76 -0.41
N CYS A 246 -6.33 2.21 0.80
CA CYS A 246 -6.18 3.02 2.02
C CYS A 246 -4.75 3.52 2.27
N ARG A 247 -3.79 3.32 1.35
CA ARG A 247 -2.40 3.75 1.54
C ARG A 247 -2.23 5.16 1.04
N ALA A 248 -1.35 5.95 1.65
CA ALA A 248 -0.96 7.26 1.13
C ALA A 248 0.12 7.11 0.05
N GLY A 249 -0.26 6.48 -1.08
CA GLY A 249 0.65 6.25 -2.20
C GLY A 249 -0.10 6.26 -3.51
N LEU A 250 0.61 6.60 -4.57
CA LEU A 250 0.15 6.51 -5.94
C LEU A 250 1.05 5.51 -6.67
N SER A 251 0.48 4.66 -7.51
CA SER A 251 1.29 3.77 -8.35
C SER A 251 0.52 3.35 -9.58
N ALA A 252 1.21 3.24 -10.71
CA ALA A 252 0.70 2.54 -11.87
C ALA A 252 1.39 1.17 -12.02
N ARG A 253 0.64 0.13 -12.39
CA ARG A 253 1.11 -1.27 -12.48
C ARG A 253 0.48 -1.98 -13.67
N PHE A 254 1.15 -2.98 -14.23
CA PHE A 254 0.55 -3.80 -15.28
C PHE A 254 -0.55 -4.72 -14.72
N SER A 255 -1.69 -4.80 -15.42
CA SER A 255 -2.95 -5.41 -14.93
C SER A 255 -2.88 -6.93 -14.65
N ALA A 256 -1.98 -7.66 -15.31
CA ALA A 256 -1.99 -9.13 -15.33
C ALA A 256 -0.59 -9.79 -15.32
N GLY A 257 0.35 -9.26 -14.54
CA GLY A 257 1.70 -9.83 -14.46
C GLY A 257 2.40 -9.83 -15.83
N LEU A 258 3.00 -10.95 -16.23
CA LEU A 258 3.71 -11.06 -17.53
C LEU A 258 2.79 -10.81 -18.74
N ALA A 259 1.52 -11.23 -18.68
CA ALA A 259 0.56 -10.98 -19.77
C ALA A 259 0.25 -9.49 -19.90
N GLY A 260 0.03 -8.79 -18.77
CA GLY A 260 -0.18 -7.34 -18.75
C GLY A 260 1.07 -6.55 -19.16
N TYR A 261 2.26 -7.05 -18.83
CA TYR A 261 3.53 -6.47 -19.27
C TYR A 261 3.67 -6.51 -20.81
N LEU A 262 3.30 -7.63 -21.42
CA LEU A 262 3.33 -7.83 -22.87
C LEU A 262 2.25 -7.03 -23.60
N SER A 263 1.04 -6.94 -23.04
CA SER A 263 -0.06 -6.16 -23.64
C SER A 263 0.11 -4.65 -23.44
N GLY A 264 0.81 -4.22 -22.40
CA GLY A 264 0.94 -2.81 -22.02
C GLY A 264 -0.25 -2.28 -21.20
N ASP A 265 -1.12 -3.16 -20.70
CA ASP A 265 -2.31 -2.75 -19.95
C ASP A 265 -1.93 -2.19 -18.57
N LEU A 266 -2.29 -0.94 -18.33
CA LEU A 266 -1.96 -0.20 -17.12
C LEU A 266 -3.16 -0.12 -16.17
N ASN A 267 -2.93 -0.42 -14.90
CA ASN A 267 -3.85 -0.13 -13.79
C ASN A 267 -3.26 0.99 -12.95
N LEU A 268 -4.03 2.05 -12.75
CA LEU A 268 -3.66 3.17 -11.88
C LEU A 268 -4.30 2.95 -10.50
N ILE A 269 -3.50 2.99 -9.44
CA ILE A 269 -3.98 2.82 -8.07
C ILE A 269 -3.79 4.12 -7.31
N LEU A 270 -4.91 4.72 -6.93
CA LEU A 270 -5.01 5.97 -6.20
C LEU A 270 -5.19 5.67 -4.71
N GLY A 271 -4.18 5.98 -3.92
CA GLY A 271 -4.31 5.99 -2.48
C GLY A 271 -5.26 7.09 -2.01
N LEU A 272 -6.44 6.72 -1.49
CA LEU A 272 -7.49 7.66 -1.13
C LEU A 272 -7.09 8.69 -0.03
N PRO A 273 -6.10 8.45 0.87
CA PRO A 273 -5.59 9.49 1.75
C PRO A 273 -4.97 10.69 1.02
N LEU A 274 -4.47 10.50 -0.21
CA LEU A 274 -3.84 11.56 -1.00
C LEU A 274 -4.86 12.64 -1.40
N PRO A 275 -5.93 12.35 -2.15
CA PRO A 275 -6.92 13.36 -2.50
C PRO A 275 -7.68 13.91 -1.28
N ALA A 276 -7.72 13.18 -0.15
CA ALA A 276 -8.29 13.68 1.11
C ALA A 276 -7.47 14.83 1.72
N GLY A 277 -6.14 14.81 1.58
CA GLY A 277 -5.22 15.68 2.32
C GLY A 277 -4.40 16.65 1.48
N LEU A 278 -4.53 16.59 0.16
CA LEU A 278 -3.81 17.40 -0.82
C LEU A 278 -4.75 18.34 -1.58
N SER A 279 -4.21 19.48 -2.04
CA SER A 279 -4.86 20.29 -3.06
C SER A 279 -4.83 19.58 -4.42
N LEU A 280 -5.69 20.00 -5.34
CA LEU A 280 -5.71 19.48 -6.71
C LEU A 280 -4.37 19.70 -7.40
N ASN A 281 -3.72 20.86 -7.23
CA ASN A 281 -2.38 21.10 -7.76
C ASN A 281 -1.35 20.11 -7.21
N GLN A 282 -1.28 19.92 -5.89
CA GLN A 282 -0.37 18.94 -5.27
C GLN A 282 -0.64 17.52 -5.75
N TRP A 283 -1.91 17.14 -5.88
CA TRP A 283 -2.29 15.81 -6.35
C TRP A 283 -2.00 15.61 -7.85
N THR A 284 -2.20 16.66 -8.66
CA THR A 284 -1.81 16.70 -10.08
C THR A 284 -0.32 16.45 -10.22
N ALA A 285 0.49 17.10 -9.37
CA ALA A 285 1.94 16.95 -9.34
C ALA A 285 2.31 15.47 -9.19
N LEU A 286 1.74 14.80 -8.17
CA LEU A 286 1.96 13.37 -7.94
C LEU A 286 1.48 12.48 -9.10
N ILE A 287 0.31 12.75 -9.67
CA ILE A 287 -0.22 11.97 -10.80
C ILE A 287 0.68 12.11 -12.02
N SER A 288 1.07 13.34 -12.36
CA SER A 288 1.95 13.59 -13.50
C SER A 288 3.32 12.94 -13.35
N HIS A 289 3.89 13.01 -12.14
CA HIS A 289 5.13 12.33 -11.79
C HIS A 289 5.02 10.82 -12.04
N GLU A 290 3.97 10.19 -11.54
CA GLU A 290 3.76 8.75 -11.72
C GLU A 290 3.47 8.39 -13.17
N LEU A 291 2.62 9.15 -13.89
CA LEU A 291 2.31 8.93 -15.30
C LEU A 291 3.55 9.08 -16.20
N ARG A 292 4.51 9.93 -15.82
CA ARG A 292 5.75 10.10 -16.58
C ARG A 292 6.55 8.80 -16.69
N HIS A 293 6.50 7.93 -15.69
CA HIS A 293 7.13 6.61 -15.75
C HIS A 293 6.52 5.67 -16.80
N PHE A 294 5.34 6.01 -17.33
CA PHE A 294 4.57 5.20 -18.28
C PHE A 294 4.39 5.84 -19.66
N SER A 295 4.88 7.07 -19.89
CA SER A 295 4.64 7.78 -21.16
C SER A 295 5.48 7.32 -22.35
N GLU A 296 6.54 6.52 -22.14
CA GLU A 296 7.41 6.04 -23.22
C GLU A 296 7.43 4.50 -23.30
N GLY A 297 6.56 3.91 -24.14
CA GLY A 297 6.28 2.46 -24.21
C GLY A 297 7.43 1.48 -23.89
N THR A 298 8.49 1.43 -24.71
CA THR A 298 9.61 0.49 -24.49
C THR A 298 10.43 0.84 -23.24
N ASN A 299 10.60 2.13 -22.95
CA ASN A 299 11.35 2.60 -21.79
C ASN A 299 10.59 2.29 -20.49
N MET A 300 9.27 2.47 -20.47
CA MET A 300 8.38 2.06 -19.39
C MET A 300 8.59 0.59 -19.04
N ARG A 301 8.63 -0.31 -20.04
CA ARG A 301 8.82 -1.75 -19.82
C ARG A 301 10.18 -2.09 -19.22
N LEU A 302 11.24 -1.46 -19.71
CA LEU A 302 12.58 -1.68 -19.21
C LEU A 302 12.80 -1.06 -17.82
N THR A 303 12.23 0.11 -17.54
CA THR A 303 12.22 0.71 -16.20
C THR A 303 11.44 -0.16 -15.22
N TYR A 304 10.28 -0.67 -15.63
CA TYR A 304 9.48 -1.58 -14.82
C TYR A 304 10.28 -2.84 -14.46
N MET A 305 10.98 -3.43 -15.43
CA MET A 305 11.83 -4.60 -15.20
C MET A 305 12.95 -4.30 -14.21
N ALA A 306 13.69 -3.20 -14.40
CA ALA A 306 14.76 -2.79 -13.51
C ALA A 306 14.26 -2.57 -12.07
N ARG A 307 13.12 -1.88 -11.90
CA ARG A 307 12.47 -1.69 -10.59
C ARG A 307 12.00 -3.01 -9.99
N ARG A 308 11.44 -3.93 -10.79
CA ARG A 308 10.97 -5.24 -10.34
C ARG A 308 12.11 -6.12 -9.81
N ILE A 309 13.25 -6.15 -10.49
CA ILE A 309 14.43 -6.90 -10.05
C ILE A 309 14.99 -6.32 -8.75
N ASN A 310 15.14 -4.98 -8.67
CA ASN A 310 15.54 -4.33 -7.42
C ASN A 310 14.57 -4.63 -6.26
N HIS A 311 13.27 -4.62 -6.53
CA HIS A 311 12.24 -4.93 -5.54
C HIS A 311 12.34 -6.38 -5.05
N LEU A 312 12.57 -7.34 -5.95
CA LEU A 312 12.73 -8.76 -5.61
C LEU A 312 13.84 -8.97 -4.57
N PHE A 313 15.04 -8.44 -4.83
CA PHE A 313 16.16 -8.56 -3.88
C PHE A 313 15.96 -7.70 -2.62
N LYS A 314 15.26 -6.56 -2.72
CA LYS A 314 14.89 -5.74 -1.56
C LYS A 314 13.97 -6.51 -0.63
N GLU A 315 12.88 -7.08 -1.14
CA GLU A 315 11.95 -7.91 -0.38
C GLU A 315 12.68 -9.09 0.26
N GLY A 316 13.49 -9.81 -0.52
CA GLY A 316 14.25 -10.95 -0.03
C GLY A 316 15.28 -10.62 1.06
N SER A 317 15.71 -9.36 1.18
CA SER A 317 16.67 -8.91 2.20
C SER A 317 16.02 -8.33 3.48
N SER A 318 14.82 -7.74 3.37
CA SER A 318 14.31 -6.79 4.37
C SER A 318 13.22 -7.33 5.30
N SER A 319 12.67 -8.53 5.07
CA SER A 319 11.54 -9.01 5.89
C SER A 319 11.73 -10.44 6.36
N GLY A 320 11.30 -10.69 7.61
CA GLY A 320 11.05 -12.05 8.10
C GLY A 320 9.68 -12.51 7.64
N ASP A 321 9.54 -13.77 7.29
CA ASP A 321 8.32 -14.30 6.70
C ASP A 321 7.50 -15.16 7.66
N SER A 322 6.37 -15.69 7.18
CA SER A 322 5.50 -16.55 8.00
C SER A 322 6.21 -17.81 8.49
N ILE A 323 7.24 -18.28 7.78
CA ILE A 323 8.03 -19.43 8.18
C ILE A 323 9.05 -19.03 9.25
N ASP A 324 9.64 -17.84 9.14
CA ASP A 324 10.50 -17.29 10.18
C ASP A 324 9.71 -17.11 11.48
N ALA A 325 8.43 -16.72 11.42
CA ALA A 325 7.55 -16.66 12.58
C ALA A 325 7.34 -18.02 13.26
N ILE A 326 7.23 -19.11 12.47
CA ILE A 326 7.16 -20.49 13.01
C ILE A 326 8.46 -20.83 13.74
N PHE A 327 9.61 -20.54 13.14
CA PHE A 327 10.90 -20.79 13.78
C PHE A 327 11.11 -19.94 15.03
N VAL A 328 10.69 -18.67 15.05
CA VAL A 328 10.69 -17.85 16.27
C VAL A 328 9.84 -18.52 17.35
N GLN A 329 8.63 -18.97 17.01
CA GLN A 329 7.76 -19.65 17.97
C GLN A 329 8.36 -20.95 18.52
N TRP A 330 9.01 -21.75 17.66
CA TRP A 330 9.69 -22.98 18.09
C TRP A 330 10.94 -22.70 18.93
N SER A 331 11.68 -21.62 18.64
CA SER A 331 12.87 -21.23 19.40
C SER A 331 12.57 -20.80 20.84
N GLN A 332 11.32 -20.41 21.11
CA GLN A 332 10.83 -20.01 22.44
C GLN A 332 10.33 -21.19 23.28
N ARG A 333 10.31 -22.42 22.73
CA ARG A 333 9.92 -23.61 23.50
C ARG A 333 11.12 -24.20 24.24
N GLU A 334 10.85 -24.83 25.39
CA GLU A 334 11.87 -25.48 26.24
C GLU A 334 12.35 -26.83 25.66
N GLU A 335 11.59 -27.40 24.71
CA GLU A 335 11.87 -28.68 24.08
C GLU A 335 13.07 -28.60 23.11
N LEU A 336 14.21 -29.16 23.50
CA LEU A 336 15.48 -29.08 22.75
C LEU A 336 15.36 -29.53 21.28
N TYR A 337 14.53 -30.54 21.00
CA TYR A 337 14.33 -31.08 19.64
C TYR A 337 13.58 -30.12 18.71
N LEU A 338 12.83 -29.15 19.25
CA LEU A 338 12.22 -28.05 18.48
C LEU A 338 13.14 -26.83 18.46
N GLN A 339 13.81 -26.54 19.58
CA GLN A 339 14.64 -25.35 19.73
C GLN A 339 15.87 -25.36 18.82
N MET A 340 16.62 -26.47 18.77
CA MET A 340 17.87 -26.57 18.00
C MET A 340 17.65 -26.40 16.48
N PRO A 341 16.72 -27.15 15.83
CA PRO A 341 16.41 -26.92 14.42
C PRO A 341 15.89 -25.51 14.13
N ALA A 342 15.15 -24.92 15.07
CA ALA A 342 14.63 -23.56 14.91
C ALA A 342 15.73 -22.50 14.90
N GLN A 343 16.71 -22.59 15.80
CA GLN A 343 17.87 -21.70 15.80
C GLN A 343 18.71 -21.84 14.53
N ILE A 344 18.93 -23.07 14.05
CA ILE A 344 19.61 -23.33 12.78
C ILE A 344 18.82 -22.71 11.61
N GLY A 345 17.50 -22.90 11.58
CA GLY A 345 16.63 -22.30 10.56
C GLY A 345 16.68 -20.77 10.55
N LEU A 346 16.61 -20.14 11.72
CA LEU A 346 16.75 -18.68 11.87
C LEU A 346 18.11 -18.18 11.40
N PHE A 347 19.19 -18.91 11.72
CA PHE A 347 20.53 -18.59 11.25
C PHE A 347 20.64 -18.68 9.72
N LEU A 348 20.12 -19.75 9.11
CA LEU A 348 20.09 -19.89 7.65
C LEU A 348 19.24 -18.81 6.98
N ALA A 349 18.11 -18.42 7.57
CA ALA A 349 17.28 -17.32 7.10
C ALA A 349 18.02 -15.97 7.18
N LEU A 350 18.78 -15.71 8.24
CA LEU A 350 19.63 -14.53 8.37
C LEU A 350 20.72 -14.50 7.30
N LEU A 351 21.41 -15.62 7.09
CA LEU A 351 22.47 -15.74 6.09
C LEU A 351 21.93 -15.52 4.68
N SER A 352 20.78 -16.12 4.35
CA SER A 352 20.08 -15.90 3.09
C SER A 352 19.70 -14.43 2.87
N ARG A 353 19.19 -13.75 3.89
CA ARG A 353 18.87 -12.30 3.81
C ARG A 353 20.10 -11.44 3.59
N LYS A 354 21.25 -11.78 4.20
CA LYS A 354 22.52 -11.10 3.95
C LYS A 354 23.01 -11.31 2.52
N LEU A 355 22.86 -12.52 1.98
CA LEU A 355 23.14 -12.83 0.58
C LEU A 355 22.25 -12.01 -0.36
N MET A 356 20.93 -11.97 -0.12
CA MET A 356 19.99 -11.12 -0.86
C MET A 356 20.37 -9.64 -0.78
N GLY A 357 20.78 -9.16 0.40
CA GLY A 357 21.25 -7.79 0.61
C GLY A 357 22.52 -7.45 -0.17
N LEU A 358 23.43 -8.41 -0.36
CA LEU A 358 24.61 -8.24 -1.21
C LEU A 358 24.22 -8.15 -2.68
N TRP A 359 23.33 -9.03 -3.16
CA TRP A 359 22.81 -8.96 -4.53
C TRP A 359 22.03 -7.66 -4.81
N LEU A 360 21.28 -7.19 -3.83
CA LEU A 360 20.59 -5.91 -3.89
C LEU A 360 21.58 -4.74 -4.07
N GLN A 361 22.72 -4.77 -3.38
CA GLN A 361 23.77 -3.76 -3.58
C GLN A 361 24.32 -3.81 -5.00
N GLY A 362 24.55 -5.01 -5.56
CA GLY A 362 24.91 -5.17 -6.97
C GLY A 362 23.86 -4.59 -7.93
N CYS A 363 22.57 -4.86 -7.69
CA CYS A 363 21.49 -4.26 -8.48
C CYS A 363 21.52 -2.72 -8.44
N ARG A 364 21.70 -2.17 -7.23
CA ARG A 364 21.74 -0.72 -6.98
C ARG A 364 22.96 -0.08 -7.62
N LEU A 365 24.12 -0.74 -7.63
CA LEU A 365 25.30 -0.26 -8.35
C LEU A 365 25.06 -0.15 -9.85
N ILE A 366 24.44 -1.18 -10.45
CA ILE A 366 24.20 -1.22 -11.89
C ILE A 366 23.11 -0.23 -12.32
N SER A 367 22.06 -0.06 -11.52
CA SER A 367 20.84 0.65 -11.94
C SER A 367 20.56 1.97 -11.22
N GLY A 368 21.24 2.24 -10.10
CA GLY A 368 20.92 3.36 -9.20
C GLY A 368 20.95 4.71 -9.88
N TYR A 369 22.06 5.03 -10.56
CA TYR A 369 22.21 6.31 -11.27
C TYR A 369 21.10 6.54 -12.31
N LEU A 370 20.83 5.53 -13.14
CA LEU A 370 19.83 5.65 -14.20
C LEU A 370 18.41 5.80 -13.63
N LEU A 371 18.09 5.02 -12.59
CA LEU A 371 16.80 5.13 -11.91
C LEU A 371 16.62 6.51 -11.25
N GLN A 372 17.68 7.08 -10.66
CA GLN A 372 17.63 8.45 -10.13
C GLN A 372 17.36 9.49 -11.23
N GLN A 373 17.98 9.32 -12.40
CA GLN A 373 17.72 10.21 -13.55
C GLN A 373 16.27 10.16 -14.04
N LEU A 374 15.60 9.01 -13.94
CA LEU A 374 14.17 8.91 -14.26
C LEU A 374 13.28 9.69 -13.29
N GLU A 375 13.66 9.72 -12.01
CA GLU A 375 12.94 10.51 -11.00
C GLU A 375 13.14 12.01 -11.25
N TYR A 376 14.35 12.45 -11.63
CA TYR A 376 14.60 13.84 -12.01
C TYR A 376 13.82 14.25 -13.26
N ASP A 377 13.69 13.34 -14.22
CA ASP A 377 12.88 13.62 -15.39
C ASP A 377 11.38 13.72 -15.07
N ALA A 378 10.90 12.89 -14.16
CA ALA A 378 9.54 13.00 -13.60
C ALA A 378 9.33 14.32 -12.86
N ASP A 379 10.29 14.74 -12.02
CA ASP A 379 10.26 16.01 -11.31
C ASP A 379 10.19 17.20 -12.29
N ARG A 380 10.93 17.17 -13.40
CA ARG A 380 10.87 18.22 -14.43
C ARG A 380 9.49 18.38 -15.06
N HIS A 381 8.80 17.27 -15.35
CA HIS A 381 7.44 17.33 -15.91
C HIS A 381 6.43 17.76 -14.84
N GLU A 382 6.61 17.31 -13.60
CA GLU A 382 5.80 17.72 -12.45
C GLU A 382 5.83 19.25 -12.28
N ILE A 383 7.02 19.85 -12.25
CA ILE A 383 7.16 21.31 -12.04
C ILE A 383 6.71 22.14 -13.24
N GLN A 384 6.75 21.61 -14.47
CA GLN A 384 6.14 22.27 -15.61
C GLN A 384 4.62 22.39 -15.44
N LEU A 385 3.96 21.35 -14.93
CA LEU A 385 2.53 21.38 -14.71
C LEU A 385 2.13 22.24 -13.51
N THR A 386 2.78 22.07 -12.36
CA THR A 386 2.25 22.64 -11.10
C THR A 386 3.10 23.76 -10.49
N GLY A 387 4.27 24.01 -11.09
CA GLY A 387 5.22 25.02 -10.67
C GLY A 387 6.22 24.52 -9.63
N SER A 388 7.44 25.06 -9.65
CA SER A 388 8.53 24.67 -8.74
C SER A 388 8.31 25.17 -7.31
N ALA A 389 7.61 26.30 -7.13
CA ALA A 389 7.40 26.93 -5.82
C ALA A 389 6.64 26.04 -4.82
N ARG A 390 5.79 25.12 -5.30
CA ARG A 390 4.96 24.23 -4.47
C ARG A 390 5.60 22.87 -4.22
N PHE A 391 6.72 22.56 -4.85
CA PHE A 391 7.32 21.22 -4.82
C PHE A 391 7.72 20.79 -3.40
N ALA A 392 8.40 21.66 -2.65
CA ALA A 392 8.82 21.37 -1.28
C ALA A 392 7.64 21.15 -0.32
N ASP A 393 6.59 21.97 -0.44
CA ASP A 393 5.37 21.82 0.36
C ASP A 393 4.63 20.53 0.02
N THR A 394 4.57 20.17 -1.27
CA THR A 394 3.99 18.89 -1.75
C THR A 394 4.72 17.70 -1.13
N LEU A 395 6.05 17.68 -1.13
CA LEU A 395 6.85 16.62 -0.52
C LEU A 395 6.63 16.52 1.00
N LEU A 396 6.61 17.67 1.70
CA LEU A 396 6.35 17.70 3.13
C LEU A 396 4.97 17.15 3.47
N ARG A 397 3.94 17.57 2.73
CA ARG A 397 2.56 17.12 2.93
C ARG A 397 2.41 15.63 2.60
N LEU A 398 3.02 15.16 1.51
CA LEU A 398 3.04 13.74 1.13
C LEU A 398 3.71 12.87 2.20
N ASN A 399 4.87 13.28 2.71
CA ASN A 399 5.59 12.52 3.73
C ASN A 399 4.84 12.50 5.06
N GLY A 400 4.17 13.60 5.43
CA GLY A 400 3.24 13.63 6.56
C GLY A 400 2.08 12.64 6.39
N LEU A 401 1.42 12.65 5.23
CA LEU A 401 0.33 11.74 4.90
C LEU A 401 0.78 10.28 4.94
N LYS A 402 1.93 9.95 4.34
CA LYS A 402 2.53 8.60 4.38
C LYS A 402 2.74 8.14 5.82
N ARG A 403 3.36 8.97 6.65
CA ARG A 403 3.68 8.65 8.04
C ARG A 403 2.43 8.42 8.90
N VAL A 404 1.45 9.31 8.79
CA VAL A 404 0.21 9.26 9.57
C VAL A 404 -0.70 8.12 9.12
N THR A 405 -0.80 7.90 7.81
CA THR A 405 -1.56 6.76 7.27
C THR A 405 -0.96 5.44 7.74
N GLN A 406 0.36 5.29 7.64
CA GLN A 406 1.04 4.07 8.09
C GLN A 406 0.79 3.82 9.58
N GLN A 407 0.91 4.85 10.42
CA GLN A 407 0.64 4.73 11.86
C GLN A 407 -0.82 4.36 12.15
N THR A 408 -1.76 5.03 11.48
CA THR A 408 -3.20 4.76 11.63
C THR A 408 -3.50 3.31 11.28
N LEU A 409 -3.00 2.81 10.14
CA LEU A 409 -3.22 1.42 9.72
C LEU A 409 -2.52 0.39 10.63
N GLN A 410 -1.35 0.71 11.18
CA GLN A 410 -0.63 -0.16 12.13
C GLN A 410 -1.35 -0.30 13.47
N ASN A 411 -2.14 0.71 13.88
CA ASN A 411 -2.87 0.70 15.16
C ASN A 411 -4.21 -0.06 15.08
N LEU A 412 -4.77 -0.27 13.89
CA LEU A 412 -6.08 -0.91 13.71
C LEU A 412 -6.25 -2.27 14.41
N PRO A 413 -5.26 -3.18 14.47
CA PRO A 413 -5.41 -4.42 15.22
C PRO A 413 -5.67 -4.20 16.72
N GLN A 414 -5.08 -3.14 17.30
CA GLN A 414 -5.33 -2.75 18.69
C GLN A 414 -6.68 -2.08 18.83
N ASP A 415 -7.02 -1.15 17.92
CA ASP A 415 -8.32 -0.48 17.91
C ASP A 415 -9.48 -1.49 17.78
N TRP A 416 -9.27 -2.59 17.06
CA TRP A 416 -10.24 -3.69 17.00
C TRP A 416 -10.43 -4.38 18.36
N LYS A 417 -9.35 -4.68 19.08
CA LYS A 417 -9.42 -5.28 20.41
C LYS A 417 -10.16 -4.39 21.40
N GLU A 418 -9.96 -3.08 21.27
CA GLU A 418 -10.59 -2.06 22.12
C GLU A 418 -11.99 -1.64 21.64
N ARG A 419 -12.48 -2.18 20.51
CA ARG A 419 -13.76 -1.83 19.88
C ARG A 419 -13.88 -0.35 19.47
N HIS A 420 -12.77 0.21 18.98
CA HIS A 420 -12.61 1.61 18.58
C HIS A 420 -12.49 1.82 17.06
N LEU A 421 -12.80 0.83 16.23
CA LEU A 421 -12.75 1.00 14.77
C LEU A 421 -13.75 2.06 14.30
N VAL A 422 -13.30 2.96 13.42
CA VAL A 422 -14.10 4.07 12.89
C VAL A 422 -14.82 3.71 11.58
N ASP A 423 -15.87 4.45 11.23
CA ASP A 423 -16.61 4.29 9.96
C ASP A 423 -15.90 4.88 8.73
N ASP A 424 -14.97 5.82 8.94
CA ASP A 424 -14.23 6.51 7.87
C ASP A 424 -12.75 6.72 8.26
N LEU A 425 -11.88 5.87 7.70
CA LEU A 425 -10.43 5.95 7.94
C LEU A 425 -9.80 7.20 7.34
N MET A 426 -10.28 7.70 6.20
CA MET A 426 -9.63 8.84 5.55
C MET A 426 -9.80 10.10 6.39
N SER A 427 -11.01 10.33 6.92
CA SER A 427 -11.29 11.42 7.85
C SER A 427 -10.43 11.33 9.12
N LEU A 428 -10.21 10.12 9.66
CA LEU A 428 -9.31 9.92 10.80
C LEU A 428 -7.85 10.24 10.44
N VAL A 429 -7.37 9.82 9.27
CA VAL A 429 -6.01 10.11 8.79
C VAL A 429 -5.80 11.61 8.63
N ILE A 430 -6.77 12.34 8.07
CA ILE A 430 -6.68 13.80 7.90
C ILE A 430 -6.68 14.50 9.27
N SER A 431 -7.55 14.08 10.19
CA SER A 431 -7.52 14.60 11.57
C SER A 431 -6.16 14.38 12.22
N ASN A 432 -5.60 13.17 12.13
CA ASN A 432 -4.28 12.85 12.69
C ASN A 432 -3.14 13.65 12.02
N LEU A 433 -3.27 14.02 10.75
CA LEU A 433 -2.32 14.87 10.04
C LEU A 433 -2.36 16.32 10.55
N GLU A 434 -3.55 16.86 10.76
CA GLU A 434 -3.75 18.22 11.28
C GLU A 434 -3.27 18.37 12.73
N HIS A 435 -3.36 17.29 13.51
CA HIS A 435 -2.95 17.24 14.92
C HIS A 435 -1.57 16.58 15.11
N LEU A 436 -0.71 16.59 14.08
CA LEU A 436 0.66 16.08 14.18
C LEU A 436 1.43 16.78 15.31
N PRO A 437 2.08 16.03 16.23
CA PRO A 437 2.89 16.63 17.28
C PRO A 437 4.00 17.52 16.69
N PRO A 438 4.29 18.70 17.28
CA PRO A 438 5.25 19.65 16.71
C PRO A 438 6.65 19.05 16.57
N ALA A 439 7.06 18.19 17.51
CA ALA A 439 8.33 17.47 17.42
C ALA A 439 8.40 16.56 16.19
N THR A 440 7.30 15.88 15.84
CA THR A 440 7.18 15.02 14.67
C THR A 440 7.17 15.84 13.38
N ALA A 441 6.43 16.95 13.35
CA ALA A 441 6.42 17.86 12.21
C ALA A 441 7.82 18.44 11.91
N GLU A 442 8.56 18.86 12.94
CA GLU A 442 9.94 19.32 12.81
C GLU A 442 10.91 18.18 12.42
N GLN A 443 10.65 16.94 12.84
CA GLN A 443 11.42 15.80 12.37
C GLN A 443 11.20 15.55 10.87
N LEU A 444 9.97 15.63 10.38
CA LEU A 444 9.66 15.48 8.95
C LEU A 444 10.40 16.54 8.11
N LYS A 445 10.39 17.81 8.53
CA LYS A 445 11.14 18.89 7.88
C LYS A 445 12.66 18.66 7.90
N ARG A 446 13.19 18.16 9.03
CA ARG A 446 14.62 17.84 9.15
C ARG A 446 15.02 16.68 8.25
N ASN A 447 14.17 15.66 8.10
CA ASN A 447 14.46 14.52 7.22
C ASN A 447 14.55 14.96 5.75
N LEU A 448 13.64 15.83 5.30
CA LEU A 448 13.66 16.40 3.94
C LEU A 448 14.97 17.12 3.59
N SER A 449 15.61 17.77 4.57
CA SER A 449 16.81 18.60 4.36
C SER A 449 18.13 17.88 4.66
N LYS A 450 18.11 16.80 5.44
CA LYS A 450 19.31 16.09 5.89
C LYS A 450 19.69 14.88 5.03
N GLU A 451 18.72 14.20 4.45
CA GLU A 451 19.00 12.96 3.72
C GLU A 451 19.80 13.25 2.45
N GLU A 452 20.97 12.63 2.32
CA GLU A 452 21.84 12.76 1.16
C GLU A 452 21.64 11.59 0.19
N THR A 453 21.67 11.90 -1.10
CA THR A 453 21.63 10.89 -2.15
C THR A 453 22.93 10.12 -2.15
N THR A 454 22.85 8.80 -2.00
CA THR A 454 24.02 7.91 -2.04
C THR A 454 24.07 7.12 -3.34
N LEU A 455 25.27 6.69 -3.74
CA LEU A 455 25.49 5.92 -4.99
C LEU A 455 24.69 4.61 -5.07
N PHE A 456 24.26 4.07 -3.92
CA PHE A 456 23.52 2.81 -3.82
C PHE A 456 22.00 3.00 -3.66
N GLN A 457 21.47 4.20 -3.86
CA GLN A 457 20.03 4.44 -3.83
C GLN A 457 19.44 4.43 -5.25
N THR A 458 18.24 3.87 -5.40
CA THR A 458 17.49 3.88 -6.68
C THR A 458 16.60 5.10 -6.83
N GLN A 459 16.37 5.83 -5.75
CA GLN A 459 15.62 7.09 -5.72
C GLN A 459 16.50 8.14 -5.07
N PRO A 460 16.55 9.36 -5.62
CA PRO A 460 17.30 10.46 -5.04
C PRO A 460 16.62 10.93 -3.75
N SER A 461 17.39 11.52 -2.84
CA SER A 461 16.82 12.11 -1.64
C SER A 461 15.98 13.33 -1.97
N ASP A 462 14.99 13.62 -1.13
CA ASP A 462 14.12 14.80 -1.29
C ASP A 462 14.95 16.10 -1.29
N LYS A 463 16.05 16.17 -0.51
CA LYS A 463 17.02 17.28 -0.54
C LYS A 463 17.57 17.52 -1.94
N THR A 464 18.03 16.46 -2.60
CA THR A 464 18.61 16.55 -3.95
C THR A 464 17.55 16.93 -4.98
N ARG A 465 16.34 16.36 -4.89
CA ARG A 465 15.21 16.71 -5.75
C ARG A 465 14.84 18.19 -5.63
N MET A 466 14.70 18.68 -4.39
CA MET A 466 14.42 20.09 -4.11
C MET A 466 15.51 21.02 -4.65
N ALA A 467 16.80 20.65 -4.54
CA ALA A 467 17.89 21.44 -5.08
C ALA A 467 17.87 21.52 -6.62
N LEU A 468 17.54 20.42 -7.30
CA LEU A 468 17.42 20.38 -8.76
C LEU A 468 16.21 21.19 -9.24
N VAL A 469 15.07 21.06 -8.58
CA VAL A 469 13.86 21.86 -8.88
C VAL A 469 14.12 23.35 -8.65
N ALA A 470 14.86 23.72 -7.61
CA ALA A 470 15.23 25.11 -7.35
C ALA A 470 16.14 25.71 -8.44
N ALA A 471 16.90 24.87 -9.15
CA ALA A 471 17.75 25.29 -10.26
C ALA A 471 16.99 25.48 -11.59
N ASP A 472 15.76 24.98 -11.70
CA ASP A 472 14.88 25.11 -12.88
C ASP A 472 13.51 25.68 -12.47
N PRO A 473 13.42 26.99 -12.17
CA PRO A 473 12.19 27.60 -11.71
C PRO A 473 11.12 27.64 -12.81
N GLN A 474 9.97 27.03 -12.53
CA GLN A 474 8.82 26.98 -13.44
C GLN A 474 7.58 27.56 -12.74
N ALA A 475 6.79 28.37 -13.45
CA ALA A 475 5.57 28.98 -12.90
C ALA A 475 4.44 27.94 -12.72
N GLY A 476 4.45 26.87 -13.51
CA GLY A 476 3.37 25.89 -13.59
C GLY A 476 2.31 26.28 -14.60
N LEU A 477 1.88 25.33 -15.44
CA LEU A 477 0.79 25.50 -16.40
C LEU A 477 -0.59 25.47 -15.75
N LEU A 478 -0.72 24.78 -14.62
CA LEU A 478 -1.95 24.56 -13.90
C LEU A 478 -1.93 25.31 -12.59
N ASN A 479 -3.00 26.08 -12.36
CA ASN A 479 -3.23 26.75 -11.10
C ASN A 479 -4.70 26.65 -10.69
N LEU A 480 -5.12 25.45 -10.32
CA LEU A 480 -6.47 25.17 -9.82
C LEU A 480 -6.43 24.96 -8.31
N GLU A 481 -6.62 26.04 -7.57
CA GLU A 481 -6.67 26.00 -6.10
C GLU A 481 -8.03 25.48 -5.61
N MET A 482 -8.10 24.17 -5.41
CA MET A 482 -9.25 23.48 -4.81
C MET A 482 -8.81 22.16 -4.17
N PRO A 483 -9.58 21.56 -3.25
CA PRO A 483 -9.27 20.25 -2.69
C PRO A 483 -9.35 19.14 -3.76
N ALA A 484 -8.39 18.20 -3.75
CA ALA A 484 -8.37 17.11 -4.74
C ALA A 484 -9.56 16.13 -4.60
N LYS A 485 -10.11 15.98 -3.39
CA LYS A 485 -11.31 15.16 -3.12
C LYS A 485 -12.55 15.55 -3.94
N GLU A 486 -12.62 16.79 -4.43
CA GLU A 486 -13.72 17.28 -5.27
C GLU A 486 -13.72 16.66 -6.68
N MET A 487 -12.65 15.93 -7.06
CA MET A 487 -12.63 15.16 -8.30
C MET A 487 -13.54 13.92 -8.26
N PHE A 488 -13.96 13.51 -7.06
CA PHE A 488 -14.81 12.35 -6.84
C PHE A 488 -16.27 12.78 -6.68
N ALA A 489 -17.21 12.00 -7.20
CA ALA A 489 -18.64 12.32 -7.16
C ALA A 489 -19.21 12.37 -5.73
N ASP A 490 -18.80 11.42 -4.87
CA ASP A 490 -19.11 11.39 -3.45
C ASP A 490 -17.94 10.78 -2.67
N PHE A 491 -16.99 11.65 -2.33
CA PHE A 491 -15.77 11.25 -1.63
C PHE A 491 -16.05 10.60 -0.27
N SER A 492 -17.01 11.14 0.50
CA SER A 492 -17.32 10.65 1.85
C SER A 492 -17.93 9.25 1.81
N SER A 493 -18.85 8.99 0.88
CA SER A 493 -19.40 7.64 0.69
C SER A 493 -18.33 6.67 0.21
N LEU A 494 -17.49 7.08 -0.74
CA LEU A 494 -16.38 6.26 -1.24
C LEU A 494 -15.38 5.91 -0.12
N SER A 495 -15.07 6.86 0.77
CA SER A 495 -14.19 6.66 1.91
C SER A 495 -14.71 5.61 2.90
N ARG A 496 -16.01 5.69 3.25
CA ARG A 496 -16.66 4.70 4.13
C ARG A 496 -16.71 3.31 3.49
N GLN A 497 -17.04 3.24 2.20
CA GLN A 497 -17.05 1.98 1.45
C GLN A 497 -15.66 1.33 1.42
N LEU A 498 -14.63 2.13 1.16
CA LEU A 498 -13.25 1.65 1.15
C LEU A 498 -12.80 1.20 2.54
N THR A 499 -13.20 1.91 3.60
CA THR A 499 -12.90 1.58 4.99
C THR A 499 -13.51 0.23 5.38
N LEU A 500 -14.80 0.03 5.08
CA LEU A 500 -15.48 -1.24 5.33
C LEU A 500 -14.88 -2.37 4.50
N HIS A 501 -14.53 -2.11 3.23
CA HIS A 501 -13.83 -3.06 2.39
C HIS A 501 -12.50 -3.46 3.01
N TYR A 502 -11.68 -2.50 3.44
CA TYR A 502 -10.38 -2.74 4.06
C TYR A 502 -10.48 -3.65 5.29
N TYR A 503 -11.42 -3.38 6.21
CA TYR A 503 -11.61 -4.22 7.40
C TYR A 503 -12.02 -5.65 7.06
N ARG A 504 -12.95 -5.84 6.13
CA ARG A 504 -13.43 -7.16 5.73
C ARG A 504 -12.39 -7.94 4.96
N SER A 505 -11.66 -7.27 4.08
CA SER A 505 -10.89 -7.91 3.03
C SER A 505 -9.41 -8.07 3.41
N GLN A 506 -8.83 -7.05 4.06
CA GLN A 506 -7.43 -7.08 4.50
C GLN A 506 -7.30 -7.69 5.89
N MET A 507 -8.09 -7.17 6.83
CA MET A 507 -8.02 -7.63 8.22
C MET A 507 -8.81 -8.93 8.44
N ASN A 508 -9.64 -9.34 7.48
CA ASN A 508 -10.51 -10.52 7.57
C ASN A 508 -11.44 -10.46 8.81
N LEU A 509 -11.95 -9.26 9.11
CA LEU A 509 -12.81 -9.03 10.26
C LEU A 509 -14.28 -9.06 9.85
N PRO A 510 -15.17 -9.69 10.64
CA PRO A 510 -16.61 -9.73 10.39
C PRO A 510 -17.28 -8.41 10.82
N VAL A 511 -16.86 -7.28 10.25
CA VAL A 511 -17.36 -5.96 10.63
C VAL A 511 -18.64 -5.62 9.86
N VAL A 512 -19.61 -5.08 10.61
CA VAL A 512 -20.84 -4.47 10.10
C VAL A 512 -20.81 -3.00 10.50
N GLU A 513 -21.43 -2.11 9.73
CA GLU A 513 -21.44 -0.65 9.98
C GLU A 513 -21.86 -0.28 11.41
N LYS A 514 -22.74 -1.06 12.04
CA LYS A 514 -23.18 -0.85 13.43
C LYS A 514 -22.08 -1.05 14.48
N ASN A 515 -21.02 -1.78 14.14
CA ASN A 515 -19.88 -2.05 15.03
C ASN A 515 -18.79 -0.97 14.91
N LEU A 516 -19.02 0.05 14.08
CA LEU A 516 -18.07 1.13 13.82
C LEU A 516 -18.48 2.38 14.58
N LEU A 517 -17.50 3.07 15.13
CA LEU A 517 -17.67 4.37 15.75
C LEU A 517 -17.78 5.44 14.66
N PRO A 518 -18.74 6.38 14.76
CA PRO A 518 -18.73 7.56 13.91
C PRO A 518 -17.42 8.33 14.10
N VAL A 519 -16.67 8.52 13.02
CA VAL A 519 -15.38 9.21 13.06
C VAL A 519 -15.51 10.63 13.63
N THR A 520 -16.66 11.27 13.39
CA THR A 520 -16.96 12.62 13.91
C THR A 520 -17.00 12.66 15.44
N ALA A 521 -17.49 11.59 16.08
CA ALA A 521 -17.51 11.47 17.53
C ALA A 521 -16.08 11.30 18.09
N VAL A 522 -15.25 10.49 17.41
CA VAL A 522 -13.85 10.26 17.79
C VAL A 522 -13.04 11.54 17.65
N ILE A 523 -13.13 12.23 16.51
CA ILE A 523 -12.45 13.51 16.27
C ILE A 523 -12.89 14.55 17.30
N LYS A 524 -14.20 14.70 17.54
CA LYS A 524 -14.72 15.66 18.53
C LYS A 524 -14.18 15.38 19.94
N HIS A 525 -14.08 14.11 20.31
CA HIS A 525 -13.51 13.71 21.60
C HIS A 525 -12.00 14.04 21.67
N GLN A 526 -11.23 13.74 20.62
CA GLN A 526 -9.81 14.11 20.53
C GLN A 526 -9.60 15.63 20.64
N THR A 527 -10.31 16.43 19.85
CA THR A 527 -10.23 17.89 19.89
C THR A 527 -10.64 18.44 21.26
N HIS A 528 -11.65 17.86 21.91
CA HIS A 528 -12.05 18.24 23.27
C HIS A 528 -10.96 17.93 24.30
N LEU A 529 -10.33 16.76 24.23
CA LEU A 529 -9.22 16.38 25.10
C LEU A 529 -8.03 17.32 24.90
N GLU A 530 -7.64 17.62 23.67
CA GLU A 530 -6.55 18.55 23.38
C GLU A 530 -6.87 19.97 23.83
N THR A 531 -8.08 20.46 23.58
CA THR A 531 -8.52 21.78 24.06
C THR A 531 -8.49 21.83 25.58
N SER A 532 -8.91 20.75 26.25
CA SER A 532 -8.86 20.62 27.70
C SER A 532 -7.41 20.62 28.20
N GLN A 533 -6.52 19.84 27.58
CA GLN A 533 -5.10 19.80 27.91
C GLN A 533 -4.41 21.14 27.67
N ASN A 534 -4.68 21.81 26.55
CA ASN A 534 -4.14 23.13 26.24
C ASN A 534 -4.67 24.20 27.19
N SER A 535 -5.95 24.14 27.56
CA SER A 535 -6.54 25.05 28.55
C SER A 535 -5.94 24.82 29.93
N PHE A 536 -5.74 23.56 30.33
CA PHE A 536 -5.06 23.18 31.56
C PHE A 536 -3.61 23.67 31.58
N LYS A 537 -2.86 23.45 30.49
CA LYS A 537 -1.49 23.93 30.31
C LYS A 537 -1.43 25.46 30.39
N LYS A 538 -2.34 26.19 29.74
CA LYS A 538 -2.42 27.65 29.82
C LYS A 538 -2.73 28.12 31.25
N TYR A 539 -3.69 27.49 31.91
CA TYR A 539 -4.09 27.80 33.28
C TYR A 539 -2.92 27.64 34.25
N LEU A 540 -2.16 26.56 34.11
CA LEU A 540 -1.01 26.25 34.94
C LEU A 540 0.32 26.75 34.35
N ALA A 541 0.28 27.67 33.37
CA ALA A 541 1.46 28.25 32.72
C ALA A 541 2.52 27.24 32.24
N GLY A 542 2.10 26.03 31.85
CA GLY A 542 2.98 24.95 31.38
C GLY A 542 3.78 24.25 32.47
N LEU A 543 3.50 24.52 33.74
CA LEU A 543 4.20 23.93 34.88
C LEU A 543 3.83 22.47 35.13
N PHE A 544 2.56 22.12 34.92
CA PHE A 544 1.99 20.85 35.33
C PHE A 544 1.19 20.22 34.18
N ILE A 545 1.30 18.90 34.05
CA ILE A 545 0.60 18.07 33.06
C ILE A 545 -0.24 17.03 33.79
N ASN A 546 -1.21 16.40 33.13
CA ASN A 546 -2.14 15.47 33.79
C ASN A 546 -1.46 14.27 34.50
N VAL A 547 -0.26 13.90 34.06
CA VAL A 547 0.59 12.86 34.69
C VAL A 547 1.48 13.38 35.82
N ARG A 548 1.42 14.69 36.11
CA ARG A 548 2.14 15.40 37.19
C ARG A 548 1.15 16.23 38.02
N PRO A 549 0.26 15.59 38.80
CA PRO A 549 -0.73 16.32 39.59
C PRO A 549 -0.04 17.14 40.68
N LEU A 550 -0.38 18.43 40.77
CA LEU A 550 -0.06 19.21 41.96
C LEU A 550 -0.93 18.68 43.11
N PRO A 551 -0.37 18.30 44.27
CA PRO A 551 -1.17 17.99 45.46
C PRO A 551 -1.78 19.31 45.97
N LEU A 552 -2.82 19.77 45.29
CA LEU A 552 -3.68 20.83 45.78
C LEU A 552 -4.46 20.23 46.95
N GLN A 553 -4.32 20.80 48.15
CA GLN A 553 -5.25 20.51 49.23
C GLN A 553 -6.67 20.76 48.71
N ALA A 554 -7.47 19.69 48.66
CA ALA A 554 -8.84 19.76 48.18
C ALA A 554 -9.58 20.83 49.00
N ARG A 555 -10.09 21.85 48.31
CA ARG A 555 -10.82 22.97 48.89
C ARG A 555 -12.28 22.81 48.46
N PRO A 556 -13.15 22.24 49.33
CA PRO A 556 -14.54 21.91 48.99
C PRO A 556 -15.41 23.14 48.70
N ASP A 557 -15.00 24.29 49.21
CA ASP A 557 -15.66 25.60 49.12
C ASP A 557 -15.90 26.06 47.67
N LEU A 558 -15.00 25.76 46.74
CA LEU A 558 -15.13 26.15 45.33
C LEU A 558 -16.13 25.31 44.52
N ARG A 559 -16.49 24.09 44.96
CA ARG A 559 -17.46 23.25 44.22
C ARG A 559 -18.90 23.74 44.36
N ASN A 560 -19.20 24.45 45.45
CA ASN A 560 -20.55 24.89 45.80
C ASN A 560 -20.88 26.33 45.33
N GLN A 561 -19.94 27.02 44.67
CA GLN A 561 -20.13 28.38 44.17
C GLN A 561 -20.72 28.41 42.73
N PRO A 562 -21.44 29.48 42.35
CA PRO A 562 -21.90 29.71 41.00
C PRO A 562 -20.74 29.67 39.98
N VAL A 563 -20.99 29.13 38.77
CA VAL A 563 -19.96 28.94 37.72
C VAL A 563 -19.18 30.22 37.42
N LYS A 564 -19.85 31.38 37.40
CA LYS A 564 -19.24 32.68 37.10
C LYS A 564 -18.19 33.10 38.16
N GLU A 565 -18.49 32.88 39.43
CA GLU A 565 -17.58 33.20 40.54
C GLU A 565 -16.38 32.24 40.57
N ARG A 566 -16.62 30.95 40.29
CA ARG A 566 -15.57 29.95 40.14
C ARG A 566 -14.57 30.33 39.05
N ILE A 567 -15.07 30.77 37.88
CA ILE A 567 -14.20 31.23 36.78
C ILE A 567 -13.38 32.45 37.22
N GLY A 568 -14.01 33.44 37.88
CA GLY A 568 -13.31 34.62 38.38
C GLY A 568 -12.20 34.29 39.39
N ALA A 569 -12.48 33.41 40.35
CA ALA A 569 -11.51 32.95 41.35
C ALA A 569 -10.34 32.17 40.69
N LEU A 570 -10.65 31.30 39.72
CA LEU A 570 -9.63 30.57 38.96
C LEU A 570 -8.72 31.54 38.18
N LEU A 571 -9.28 32.51 37.46
CA LEU A 571 -8.50 33.49 36.68
C LEU A 571 -7.58 34.35 37.56
N LYS A 572 -8.07 34.84 38.71
CA LYS A 572 -7.26 35.60 39.66
C LYS A 572 -6.06 34.79 40.16
N ARG A 573 -6.26 33.49 40.38
CA ARG A 573 -5.22 32.58 40.86
C ARG A 573 -4.22 32.22 39.76
N ALA A 574 -4.66 32.01 38.52
CA ALA A 574 -3.78 31.86 37.37
C ALA A 574 -2.86 33.09 37.20
N ALA A 575 -3.38 34.30 37.41
CA ALA A 575 -2.58 35.52 37.39
C ALA A 575 -1.53 35.57 38.53
N GLN A 576 -1.89 35.12 39.74
CA GLN A 576 -0.94 34.99 40.85
C GLN A 576 0.17 33.99 40.57
N ILE A 577 -0.18 32.80 40.07
CA ILE A 577 0.78 31.76 39.65
C ILE A 577 1.75 32.36 38.62
N LYS A 578 1.22 33.02 37.58
CA LYS A 578 2.05 33.66 36.55
C LYS A 578 3.01 34.72 37.13
N LYS A 579 2.56 35.53 38.09
CA LYS A 579 3.39 36.53 38.76
C LYS A 579 4.53 35.91 39.58
N LEU A 580 4.24 34.83 40.31
CA LEU A 580 5.25 34.09 41.08
C LEU A 580 6.28 33.42 40.16
N LEU A 581 5.82 32.84 39.04
CA LEU A 581 6.69 32.18 38.07
C LEU A 581 7.65 33.11 37.33
N ILE A 582 7.21 34.34 37.01
CA ILE A 582 8.09 35.33 36.37
C ILE A 582 9.30 35.64 37.24
N LYS A 583 9.14 35.57 38.57
CA LYS A 583 10.19 35.85 39.54
C LYS A 583 11.25 34.74 39.62
N ASP A 584 10.93 33.51 39.20
CA ASP A 584 11.76 32.33 39.47
C ASP A 584 11.86 31.35 38.29
N LYS A 585 11.99 31.89 37.06
CA LYS A 585 12.06 31.09 35.82
C LYS A 585 13.23 30.09 35.77
N LYS A 586 14.34 30.38 36.45
CA LYS A 586 15.54 29.54 36.44
C LYS A 586 15.32 28.26 37.25
N SER A 587 14.86 28.40 38.49
CA SER A 587 14.53 27.29 39.40
C SER A 587 13.44 26.39 38.82
N LEU A 588 12.47 26.98 38.10
CA LEU A 588 11.45 26.21 37.39
C LEU A 588 12.04 25.30 36.31
N LYS A 589 12.95 25.83 35.50
CA LYS A 589 13.57 25.07 34.41
C LYS A 589 14.43 23.93 34.96
N GLU A 590 15.20 24.22 36.01
CA GLU A 590 15.98 23.21 36.73
C GLU A 590 15.10 22.10 37.33
N PHE A 591 13.97 22.46 37.94
CA PHE A 591 12.99 21.48 38.41
C PHE A 591 12.45 20.60 37.27
N GLN A 592 12.04 21.20 36.15
CA GLN A 592 11.51 20.46 35.00
C GLN A 592 12.53 19.47 34.41
N ASP A 593 13.79 19.90 34.27
CA ASP A 593 14.89 19.09 33.74
C ASP A 593 15.25 17.92 34.70
N LEU A 594 15.23 18.15 36.01
CA LEU A 594 15.49 17.10 37.02
C LEU A 594 14.33 16.11 37.11
N ASP A 595 13.10 16.59 37.12
CA ASP A 595 11.89 15.77 37.20
C ASP A 595 11.72 14.88 35.96
N GLU A 596 12.07 15.38 34.76
CA GLU A 596 12.11 14.58 33.54
C GLU A 596 13.13 13.43 33.63
N LYS A 597 14.31 13.68 34.22
CA LYS A 597 15.31 12.64 34.47
C LYS A 597 14.83 11.60 35.48
N VAL A 598 14.18 12.03 36.57
CA VAL A 598 13.63 11.13 37.59
C VAL A 598 12.55 10.23 36.98
N LEU A 599 11.64 10.77 36.17
CA LEU A 599 10.62 9.99 35.47
C LEU A 599 11.24 8.98 34.49
N ALA A 600 12.26 9.39 33.74
CA ALA A 600 12.96 8.47 32.83
C ALA A 600 13.63 7.32 33.61
N LEU A 601 14.18 7.60 34.79
CA LEU A 601 14.74 6.57 35.67
C LEU A 601 13.67 5.63 36.24
N ILE A 602 12.53 6.16 36.71
CA ILE A 602 11.41 5.34 37.20
C ILE A 602 10.86 4.45 36.08
N GLN A 603 10.71 4.99 34.87
CA GLN A 603 10.27 4.21 33.72
C GLN A 603 11.28 3.14 33.33
N ALA A 604 12.58 3.44 33.39
CA ALA A 604 13.63 2.45 33.14
C ALA A 604 13.62 1.34 34.20
N ASP A 605 13.47 1.70 35.48
CA ASP A 605 13.39 0.73 36.59
C ASP A 605 12.15 -0.17 36.46
N ALA A 606 10.98 0.40 36.14
CA ALA A 606 9.75 -0.36 35.89
C ALA A 606 9.79 -1.24 34.64
N LEU A 607 10.71 -1.00 33.69
CA LEU A 607 10.95 -1.86 32.53
C LEU A 607 11.99 -2.94 32.81
N LEU A 608 12.78 -2.80 33.89
CA LEU A 608 13.78 -3.77 34.33
C LEU A 608 13.22 -4.75 35.37
N GLN A 609 12.12 -4.39 36.05
CA GLN A 609 11.28 -5.29 36.85
C GLN A 609 10.32 -6.07 35.96
#